data_AF-A0A7J3JB79-F1
#
_entry.id   AF-A0A7J3JB79-F1
#
_cell.length_a   1.000
_cell.length_b   1.000
_cell.length_c   1.000
_cell.angle_alpha   90.00
_cell.angle_beta   90.00
_cell.angle_gamma   90.00
#
_symmetry.space_group_name_H-M   'P 1'
#
loop_
_entity.id
_entity.type
_entity.pdbx_description
1 polymer ?
#
loop_
_entity_poly.entity_id
_entity_poly.type
_entity_poly.pdbx_seq_one_letter_code
_entity_poly.pdbx_strand_id
1 'polypeptide(L)'
;MSYRERMHPKVSRAEVEVFKALSGLGLTGGMVTQKPLVLKMTVPDFCWVEKRKVVYLDGRQVHSSDKAERRDAEIDELLELQGWGVLRIPYDPPLTGEKLRQVVAQIRDFVGGEL
;
A
#
# COMPACT_ATOMS: atom_id res chain seq x y z
N MET A 1 34.03 -0.13 0.63
CA MET A 1 32.78 0.60 0.94
C MET A 1 32.80 1.00 2.40
N SER A 2 32.66 2.29 2.67
CA SER A 2 32.62 2.88 4.02
C SER A 2 31.24 2.67 4.64
N TYR A 3 31.16 2.43 5.95
CA TYR A 3 29.88 2.30 6.66
C TYR A 3 28.95 3.51 6.46
N ARG A 4 29.52 4.69 6.18
CA ARG A 4 28.76 5.91 5.84
C ARG A 4 27.90 5.77 4.59
N GLU A 5 28.30 4.93 3.64
CA GLU A 5 27.56 4.69 2.40
C GLU A 5 26.31 3.81 2.62
N ARG A 6 26.21 3.13 3.77
CA ARG A 6 25.11 2.22 4.13
C ARG A 6 24.14 2.81 5.17
N MET A 7 24.40 4.03 5.63
CA MET A 7 23.66 4.66 6.73
C MET A 7 23.05 5.98 6.25
N HIS A 8 21.77 6.19 6.53
CA HIS A 8 21.05 7.41 6.14
C HIS A 8 21.66 8.67 6.81
N PRO A 9 21.69 9.84 6.15
CA PRO A 9 22.37 11.05 6.66
C PRO A 9 21.90 11.58 8.03
N LYS A 10 20.78 11.09 8.58
CA LYS A 10 20.23 11.48 9.91
C LYS A 10 20.24 10.34 10.95
N VAL A 11 21.23 9.44 10.94
CA VAL A 11 21.39 8.45 12.03
C VAL A 11 21.96 9.08 13.31
N SER A 12 21.47 8.62 14.46
CA SER A 12 21.97 9.00 15.78
C SER A 12 23.38 8.43 16.05
N ARG A 13 24.13 9.04 16.98
CA ARG A 13 25.44 8.50 17.43
C ARG A 13 25.31 7.06 17.95
N ALA A 14 24.22 6.73 18.64
CA ALA A 14 23.98 5.39 19.16
C ALA A 14 23.82 4.35 18.04
N GLU A 15 23.03 4.65 17.00
CA GLU A 15 22.87 3.74 15.85
C GLU A 15 24.19 3.49 15.12
N VAL A 16 25.06 4.51 15.03
CA VAL A 16 26.39 4.36 14.42
C VAL A 16 27.28 3.42 15.24
N GLU A 17 27.34 3.58 16.55
CA GLU A 17 28.17 2.72 17.41
C GLU A 17 27.64 1.28 17.43
N VAL A 18 26.31 1.10 17.45
CA VAL A 18 25.69 -0.23 17.33
C VAL A 18 25.99 -0.86 15.97
N PHE A 19 25.88 -0.10 14.87
CA PHE A 19 26.20 -0.61 13.54
C PHE A 19 27.66 -1.05 13.43
N LYS A 20 28.60 -0.28 14.00
CA LYS A 20 30.02 -0.66 14.03
C LYS A 20 30.23 -1.96 14.81
N ALA A 21 29.61 -2.12 15.97
CA ALA A 21 29.68 -3.34 16.76
C ALA A 21 29.12 -4.55 15.99
N LEU A 22 27.94 -4.41 15.37
CA LEU A 22 27.33 -5.45 14.53
C LEU A 22 28.21 -5.79 13.32
N SER A 23 28.83 -4.78 12.70
CA SER A 23 29.74 -4.97 11.58
C SER A 23 31.02 -5.70 11.98
N GLY A 24 31.57 -5.42 13.16
CA GLY A 24 32.72 -6.13 13.71
C GLY A 24 32.44 -7.61 13.98
N LEU A 25 31.17 -7.95 14.22
CA LEU A 25 30.68 -9.31 14.39
C LEU A 25 30.25 -9.99 13.08
N GLY A 26 30.36 -9.32 11.93
CA GLY A 26 29.90 -9.85 10.64
C GLY A 26 28.37 -9.92 10.47
N LEU A 27 27.60 -9.27 11.35
CA LEU A 27 26.13 -9.35 11.40
C LEU A 27 25.41 -8.33 10.50
N THR A 28 26.13 -7.62 9.64
CA THR A 28 25.56 -6.58 8.76
C THR A 28 25.29 -7.05 7.33
N GLY A 29 25.49 -8.35 7.04
CA GLY A 29 25.16 -8.94 5.74
C GLY A 29 23.66 -8.85 5.46
N GLY A 30 23.27 -8.16 4.39
CA GLY A 30 21.86 -7.99 4.00
C GLY A 30 21.05 -7.00 4.86
N MET A 31 21.67 -6.35 5.85
CA MET A 31 21.00 -5.38 6.71
C MET A 31 20.66 -4.10 5.93
N VAL A 32 19.40 -3.67 6.01
CA VAL A 32 18.92 -2.38 5.48
C VAL A 32 18.45 -1.54 6.66
N THR A 33 19.02 -0.35 6.83
CA THR A 33 18.60 0.59 7.88
C THR A 33 17.46 1.46 7.40
N GLN A 34 16.60 1.89 8.34
CA GLN A 34 15.50 2.83 8.08
C GLN A 34 14.55 2.40 6.95
N LYS A 35 14.43 1.08 6.68
CA LYS A 35 13.44 0.54 5.75
C LYS A 35 12.05 0.66 6.38
N PRO A 36 11.11 1.42 5.77
CA PRO A 36 9.74 1.45 6.25
C PRO A 36 9.14 0.04 6.21
N LEU A 37 8.56 -0.39 7.34
CA LEU A 37 7.80 -1.63 7.43
C LEU A 37 6.33 -1.26 7.55
N VAL A 38 5.56 -1.58 6.51
CA VAL A 38 4.13 -1.33 6.47
C VAL A 38 3.41 -2.49 7.16
N LEU A 39 2.84 -2.23 8.34
CA LEU A 39 2.17 -3.25 9.17
C LEU A 39 0.63 -3.25 9.01
N LYS A 40 0.08 -2.37 8.17
CA LYS A 40 -1.37 -2.14 8.11
C LYS A 40 -2.06 -3.25 7.32
N MET A 41 -3.13 -3.79 7.91
CA MET A 41 -4.01 -4.77 7.27
C MET A 41 -5.19 -4.04 6.61
N THR A 42 -5.57 -4.49 5.42
CA THR A 42 -6.78 -4.07 4.72
C THR A 42 -7.44 -5.28 4.07
N VAL A 43 -8.76 -5.22 3.87
CA VAL A 43 -9.53 -6.27 3.22
C VAL A 43 -10.27 -5.62 2.04
N PRO A 44 -9.77 -5.75 0.80
CA PRO A 44 -10.49 -5.25 -0.38
C PRO A 44 -11.70 -6.13 -0.70
N ASP A 45 -12.69 -5.55 -1.37
CA ASP A 45 -13.87 -6.30 -1.85
C ASP A 45 -13.48 -7.32 -2.93
N PHE A 46 -12.53 -6.96 -3.79
CA PHE A 46 -11.96 -7.87 -4.79
C PHE A 46 -10.45 -7.73 -4.87
N CYS A 47 -9.75 -8.86 -5.01
CA CYS A 47 -8.30 -8.91 -5.08
C CYS A 47 -7.83 -9.90 -6.15
N TRP A 48 -7.09 -9.41 -7.14
CA TRP A 48 -6.37 -10.21 -8.12
C TRP A 48 -4.89 -10.23 -7.76
N VAL A 49 -4.50 -11.20 -6.93
CA VAL A 49 -3.14 -11.32 -6.38
C VAL A 49 -2.08 -11.37 -7.48
N GLU A 50 -2.29 -12.20 -8.51
CA GLU A 50 -1.33 -12.36 -9.61
C GLU A 50 -1.12 -11.07 -10.41
N LYS A 51 -2.17 -10.26 -10.54
CA LYS A 51 -2.13 -8.97 -11.26
C LYS A 51 -1.76 -7.80 -10.35
N ARG A 52 -1.61 -8.05 -9.04
CA ARG A 52 -1.42 -7.04 -7.99
C ARG A 52 -2.45 -5.91 -8.06
N LYS A 53 -3.73 -6.26 -8.22
CA LYS A 53 -4.83 -5.29 -8.34
C LYS A 53 -5.90 -5.53 -7.29
N VAL A 54 -6.33 -4.47 -6.62
CA VAL A 54 -7.41 -4.50 -5.63
C VAL A 54 -8.50 -3.50 -5.97
N VAL A 55 -9.73 -3.85 -5.61
CA VAL A 55 -10.92 -3.01 -5.80
C VAL A 55 -11.65 -2.85 -4.47
N TYR A 56 -12.06 -1.61 -4.18
CA TYR A 56 -12.98 -1.28 -3.09
C TYR A 56 -14.29 -0.72 -3.64
N LEU A 57 -15.41 -1.20 -3.13
CA LEU A 57 -16.75 -0.68 -3.41
C LEU A 57 -17.21 0.15 -2.22
N ASP A 58 -17.10 1.47 -2.36
CA ASP A 58 -17.40 2.39 -1.28
C ASP A 58 -18.84 2.88 -1.39
N GLY A 59 -19.73 2.32 -0.57
CA GLY A 59 -21.11 2.81 -0.48
C GLY A 59 -21.10 4.25 0.04
N ARG A 60 -21.65 5.21 -0.72
CA ARG A 60 -21.77 6.61 -0.30
C ARG A 60 -22.67 6.69 0.92
N GLN A 61 -22.07 6.78 2.11
CA GLN A 61 -22.79 7.10 3.32
C GLN A 61 -22.89 8.62 3.46
N VAL A 62 -24.09 9.12 3.78
CA VAL A 62 -24.40 10.56 3.97
C VAL A 62 -23.58 11.18 5.12
N HIS A 63 -22.87 10.36 5.89
CA HIS A 63 -21.97 10.75 6.98
C HIS A 63 -20.59 10.09 6.85
N SER A 64 -19.97 10.16 5.67
CA SER A 64 -18.51 9.97 5.57
C SER A 64 -17.82 10.93 6.53
N SER A 65 -16.93 10.42 7.39
CA SER A 65 -16.13 11.25 8.28
C SER A 65 -14.76 11.46 7.65
N ASP A 66 -14.17 12.65 7.82
CA ASP A 66 -12.78 12.95 7.39
C ASP A 66 -11.77 11.89 7.85
N LYS A 67 -12.07 11.20 8.97
CA LYS A 67 -11.24 10.12 9.50
C LYS A 67 -11.28 8.86 8.64
N ALA A 68 -12.43 8.52 8.07
CA ALA A 68 -12.56 7.39 7.14
C ALA A 68 -11.80 7.67 5.85
N GLU A 69 -11.99 8.85 5.27
CA GLU A 69 -11.32 9.27 4.03
C GLU A 69 -9.80 9.29 4.18
N ARG A 70 -9.27 9.83 5.30
CA ARG A 70 -7.83 9.78 5.59
C ARG A 70 -7.31 8.36 5.72
N ARG A 71 -8.08 7.46 6.34
CA ARG A 71 -7.67 6.07 6.52
C ARG A 71 -7.63 5.35 5.17
N ASP A 72 -8.58 5.61 4.30
CA ASP A 72 -8.67 4.99 2.97
C ASP A 72 -7.54 5.49 2.07
N ALA A 73 -7.25 6.81 2.10
CA ALA A 73 -6.10 7.39 1.40
C ALA A 73 -4.75 6.81 1.88
N GLU A 74 -4.58 6.63 3.20
CA GLU A 74 -3.37 6.00 3.74
C GLU A 74 -3.26 4.53 3.29
N ILE A 75 -4.37 3.78 3.24
CA ILE A 75 -4.36 2.40 2.75
C ILE A 75 -3.95 2.35 1.28
N ASP A 76 -4.43 3.29 0.46
CA ASP A 76 -4.12 3.35 -0.96
C ASP A 76 -2.63 3.63 -1.18
N GLU A 77 -2.08 4.62 -0.48
CA GLU A 77 -0.64 4.93 -0.54
C GLU A 77 0.21 3.71 -0.14
N LEU A 78 -0.18 3.01 0.92
CA LEU A 78 0.54 1.83 1.40
C LEU A 78 0.51 0.67 0.39
N LEU A 79 -0.61 0.48 -0.31
CA LEU A 79 -0.75 -0.52 -1.36
C LEU A 79 0.08 -0.15 -2.60
N GLU A 80 0.04 1.12 -3.02
CA GLU A 80 0.81 1.64 -4.14
C GLU A 80 2.33 1.55 -3.89
N LEU A 81 2.80 1.90 -2.69
CA LEU A 81 4.20 1.75 -2.28
C LEU A 81 4.68 0.30 -2.33
N GLN A 82 3.77 -0.66 -2.15
CA GLN A 82 4.07 -2.07 -2.29
C GLN A 82 4.01 -2.54 -3.75
N GLY A 83 3.52 -1.73 -4.68
CA GLY A 83 3.38 -2.04 -6.10
C GLY A 83 2.02 -2.66 -6.47
N TRP A 84 0.97 -2.37 -5.70
CA TRP A 84 -0.41 -2.73 -6.06
C TRP A 84 -1.08 -1.60 -6.83
N GLY A 85 -1.91 -1.95 -7.80
CA GLY A 85 -2.91 -1.04 -8.36
C GLY A 85 -4.16 -1.05 -7.49
N VAL A 86 -4.72 0.14 -7.23
CA VAL A 86 -5.93 0.31 -6.42
C VAL A 86 -7.03 0.98 -7.24
N LEU A 87 -8.25 0.45 -7.17
CA LEU A 87 -9.45 1.06 -7.75
C LEU A 87 -10.53 1.19 -6.68
N ARG A 88 -10.94 2.42 -6.35
CA ARG A 88 -12.08 2.70 -5.47
C ARG A 88 -13.26 3.18 -6.27
N ILE A 89 -14.40 2.51 -6.11
CA ILE A 89 -15.63 2.82 -6.84
C ILE A 89 -16.70 3.26 -5.84
N PRO A 90 -16.97 4.57 -5.73
CA PRO A 90 -18.06 5.05 -4.92
C PRO A 90 -19.41 4.71 -5.56
N TYR A 91 -20.38 4.24 -4.78
CA TYR A 91 -21.71 3.90 -5.30
C TYR A 91 -22.86 4.23 -4.36
N ASP A 92 -24.04 4.49 -4.93
CA ASP A 92 -25.29 4.62 -4.20
C ASP A 92 -26.07 3.29 -4.31
N PRO A 93 -26.38 2.62 -3.19
CA PRO A 93 -27.21 1.42 -3.22
C PRO A 93 -28.64 1.70 -3.72
N PRO A 94 -29.29 0.76 -4.42
CA PRO A 94 -28.77 -0.55 -4.85
C PRO A 94 -27.98 -0.46 -6.18
N LEU A 95 -26.90 -1.23 -6.28
CA LEU A 95 -26.10 -1.31 -7.50
C LEU A 95 -26.77 -2.23 -8.53
N THR A 96 -27.60 -1.66 -9.41
CA THR A 96 -28.40 -2.43 -10.38
C THR A 96 -28.39 -1.82 -11.77
N GLY A 97 -28.81 -2.62 -12.76
CA GLY A 97 -29.03 -2.17 -14.13
C GLY A 97 -27.78 -1.56 -14.78
N GLU A 98 -27.90 -0.32 -15.22
CA GLU A 98 -26.83 0.39 -15.92
C GLU A 98 -25.62 0.68 -15.04
N LYS A 99 -25.83 1.05 -13.77
CA LYS A 99 -24.75 1.34 -12.83
C LYS A 99 -23.88 0.10 -12.59
N LEU A 100 -24.50 -1.07 -12.43
CA LEU A 100 -23.77 -2.33 -12.31
C LEU A 100 -22.92 -2.61 -13.56
N ARG A 101 -23.47 -2.39 -14.77
CA ARG A 101 -22.70 -2.56 -16.02
C ARG A 101 -21.50 -1.60 -16.09
N GLN A 102 -21.66 -0.36 -15.66
CA GLN A 102 -20.58 0.62 -15.61
C GLN A 102 -19.48 0.20 -14.63
N VAL A 103 -19.85 -0.23 -13.42
CA VAL A 103 -18.89 -0.73 -12.42
C VAL A 103 -18.13 -1.95 -12.94
N VAL A 104 -18.83 -2.93 -13.54
CA VAL A 104 -18.20 -4.12 -14.12
C VAL A 104 -17.26 -3.76 -15.26
N ALA A 105 -17.65 -2.84 -16.15
CA ALA A 105 -16.79 -2.37 -17.24
C ALA A 105 -15.53 -1.69 -16.70
N GLN A 106 -15.67 -0.83 -15.68
CA GLN A 106 -14.54 -0.16 -15.05
C GLN A 106 -13.57 -1.15 -14.39
N ILE A 107 -14.09 -2.16 -13.68
CA ILE A 107 -13.28 -3.22 -13.07
C ILE A 107 -12.56 -4.02 -14.17
N ARG A 108 -13.27 -4.40 -15.25
CA ARG A 108 -12.69 -5.14 -16.38
C ARG A 108 -11.51 -4.39 -16.99
N ASP A 109 -11.72 -3.12 -17.31
CA ASP A 109 -10.70 -2.27 -17.94
C ASP A 109 -9.51 -2.09 -16.98
N PHE A 110 -9.79 -1.90 -15.69
CA PHE A 110 -8.77 -1.82 -14.66
C PHE A 110 -7.95 -3.10 -14.53
N VAL A 111 -8.56 -4.29 -14.52
CA VAL A 111 -7.82 -5.56 -14.39
C VAL A 111 -7.15 -6.00 -15.69
N GLY A 112 -7.43 -5.33 -16.81
CA GLY A 112 -6.94 -5.70 -18.14
C GLY A 112 -7.49 -7.05 -18.57
N GLY A 113 -8.82 -7.24 -18.47
CA GLY A 113 -9.49 -8.39 -19.07
C GLY A 113 -9.67 -8.16 -20.57
N GLU A 114 -9.12 -9.04 -21.41
CA GLU A 114 -9.52 -9.14 -22.82
C GLU A 114 -10.83 -9.95 -22.93
N LEU A 115 -11.63 -9.66 -23.96
CA LEU A 115 -12.92 -10.31 -24.23
C LEU A 115 -12.77 -11.81 -24.53
#